data_AF-A0A522MCZ1-F1
#
_entry.id   AF-A0A522MCZ1-F1
#
_cell.length_a   1.000
_cell.length_b   1.000
_cell.length_c   1.000
_cell.angle_alpha   90.00
_cell.angle_beta   90.00
_cell.angle_gamma   90.00
#
_symmetry.space_group_name_H-M   'P 1'
#
loop_
_entity.id
_entity.type
_entity.pdbx_description
1 polymer ?
#
loop_
_entity_poly.entity_id
_entity_poly.type
_entity_poly.pdbx_seq_one_letter_code
_entity_poly.pdbx_strand_id
1 'polypeptide(L)'
;MILVLDPPPGQMYVFGGILLDSSYNGTRLRWQGYTQLPSNIASPGVTTPKNFGGCWTGIVIGQADEVTLENMMIHGNRLNMADNEHVIPIGVAGATNLRIENGWRVKEVRGDAIYLGQADWQASSSNPQNVTIGDGAVVNSADDGRNAISVVACTTGSIGRLVSIGVGGVVGGATQPGGLDIEPDYGYQSVTDFKVHDLQVTTAGTAGVGVIGKSISGNNASRDWNCYGIEFGSIRVLRTGIADPTLPDPSQTPALGPAPFVNCADVDIAIGHMKYAAGTRGQGVSHDFCQNVRAKWRVSTVSVGVAIGMGDMVLDSDFEVIGNDYSVAVARTSQLVRTDVRTKAYYSVPGSTAFPVQAHSGNRSNISQVNTHYIVEAPYDGNNARAFRNEPNAAVTFGAGTEVRGGDWTGYASPPVTIDAAIPKRHITGLMQGPQNPGLGMWAAGDRFECVPPQYSQTTGKVLSTCIRLTSGGGNTPGVDWVNDYGTNS
;
A
#
# COMPACT_ATOMS: atom_id res chain seq x y z
N MET A 1 3.10 -35.40 20.27
CA MET A 1 2.60 -35.25 21.67
C MET A 1 1.49 -34.22 21.68
N ILE A 2 0.39 -34.39 22.45
CA ILE A 2 -0.67 -33.37 22.58
C ILE A 2 -0.67 -32.82 24.00
N LEU A 3 -0.47 -31.51 24.16
CA LEU A 3 -0.63 -30.81 25.43
C LEU A 3 -1.90 -29.96 25.37
N VAL A 4 -2.78 -30.11 26.36
CA VAL A 4 -4.03 -29.35 26.47
C VAL A 4 -3.89 -28.30 27.57
N LEU A 5 -4.18 -27.05 27.21
CA LEU A 5 -4.18 -25.89 28.09
C LEU A 5 -5.62 -25.54 28.43
N ASP A 6 -6.13 -26.16 29.50
CA ASP A 6 -7.52 -26.04 29.98
C ASP A 6 -7.54 -25.38 31.38
N PRO A 7 -7.59 -24.04 31.47
CA PRO A 7 -7.69 -23.35 32.74
C PRO A 7 -9.09 -23.54 33.36
N PRO A 8 -9.21 -23.60 34.70
CA PRO A 8 -10.51 -23.67 35.36
C PRO A 8 -11.43 -22.51 34.96
N PRO A 9 -12.77 -22.69 35.00
CA PRO A 9 -13.71 -21.62 34.68
C PRO A 9 -13.43 -20.33 35.46
N GLY A 10 -13.31 -19.21 34.74
CA GLY A 10 -13.02 -17.89 35.31
C GLY A 10 -11.55 -17.64 35.66
N GLN A 11 -10.64 -18.59 35.39
CA GLN A 11 -9.20 -18.44 35.58
C GLN A 11 -8.45 -18.40 34.25
N MET A 12 -7.19 -17.98 34.29
CA MET A 12 -6.26 -18.05 33.16
C MET A 12 -4.93 -18.61 33.65
N TYR A 13 -4.32 -19.53 32.90
CA TYR A 13 -2.93 -19.91 33.17
C TYR A 13 -2.00 -18.77 32.74
N VAL A 14 -1.06 -18.44 33.61
CA VAL A 14 -0.02 -17.45 33.32
C VAL A 14 1.22 -18.16 32.77
N PHE A 15 1.73 -17.72 31.62
CA PHE A 15 2.88 -18.35 30.96
C PHE A 15 3.79 -17.32 30.30
N GLY A 16 5.10 -17.50 30.40
CA GLY A 16 6.10 -16.67 29.75
C GLY A 16 7.46 -17.37 29.68
N GLY A 17 8.20 -17.15 28.60
CA GLY A 17 9.53 -17.73 28.39
C GLY A 17 9.54 -19.22 28.05
N ILE A 18 8.47 -19.73 27.45
CA ILE A 18 8.44 -21.12 26.96
C ILE A 18 9.13 -21.16 25.59
N LEU A 19 10.13 -22.04 25.43
CA LEU A 19 10.78 -22.30 24.15
C LEU A 19 10.50 -23.75 23.74
N LEU A 20 9.87 -23.92 22.57
CA LEU A 20 9.78 -25.21 21.89
C LEU A 20 10.92 -25.27 20.89
N ASP A 21 12.03 -25.87 21.29
CA ASP A 21 13.18 -26.10 20.41
C ASP A 21 12.99 -27.35 19.51
N SER A 22 14.03 -27.73 18.78
CA SER A 22 14.02 -28.92 17.90
C SER A 22 13.76 -30.25 18.63
N SER A 23 13.82 -30.30 19.97
CA SER A 23 13.42 -31.48 20.74
C SER A 23 11.89 -31.65 20.85
N TYR A 24 11.11 -30.64 20.44
CA TYR A 24 9.66 -30.63 20.50
C TYR A 24 8.98 -30.86 19.13
N ASN A 25 9.69 -31.45 18.17
CA ASN A 25 9.11 -31.75 16.86
C ASN A 25 7.83 -32.60 16.97
N GLY A 26 6.83 -32.33 16.13
CA GLY A 26 5.53 -33.02 16.16
C GLY A 26 4.68 -32.70 17.39
N THR A 27 4.97 -31.60 18.09
CA THR A 27 4.17 -31.14 19.24
C THR A 27 2.88 -30.48 18.78
N ARG A 28 1.79 -30.81 19.46
CA ARG A 28 0.48 -30.17 19.29
C ARG A 28 0.04 -29.54 20.61
N LEU A 29 -0.15 -28.23 20.61
CA LEU A 29 -0.68 -27.48 21.74
C LEU A 29 -2.14 -27.12 21.46
N ARG A 30 -3.05 -27.41 22.40
CA ARG A 30 -4.48 -27.11 22.25
C ARG A 30 -4.97 -26.26 23.41
N TRP A 31 -5.55 -25.12 23.12
CA TRP A 31 -6.20 -24.25 24.11
C TRP A 31 -7.67 -24.63 24.30
N GLN A 32 -8.11 -24.63 25.56
CA GLN A 32 -9.50 -24.75 25.99
C GLN A 32 -9.91 -23.56 26.89
N GLY A 33 -9.22 -22.43 26.73
CA GLY A 33 -9.47 -21.20 27.47
C GLY A 33 -8.37 -20.18 27.21
N TYR A 34 -8.52 -18.98 27.76
CA TYR A 34 -7.48 -17.96 27.67
C TYR A 34 -6.31 -18.28 28.60
N THR A 35 -5.10 -18.20 28.06
CA THR A 35 -3.88 -18.07 28.85
C THR A 35 -3.42 -16.61 28.85
N GLN A 36 -2.62 -16.19 29.82
CA GLN A 36 -2.21 -14.79 29.99
C GLN A 36 -0.69 -14.64 30.09
N LEU A 37 -0.15 -13.61 29.45
CA LEU A 37 1.24 -13.22 29.63
C LEU A 37 1.47 -12.58 31.03
N PRO A 38 2.51 -12.98 31.77
CA PRO A 38 2.92 -12.32 33.00
C PRO A 38 3.39 -10.90 32.73
N SER A 39 3.14 -9.99 33.67
CA SER A 39 3.65 -8.62 33.64
C SER A 39 5.18 -8.62 33.43
N ASN A 40 5.66 -7.73 32.55
CA ASN A 40 7.07 -7.42 32.44
C ASN A 40 7.40 -6.01 32.95
N ILE A 41 6.48 -5.34 33.64
CA ILE A 41 6.79 -4.06 34.29
C ILE A 41 7.79 -4.35 35.41
N ALA A 42 9.01 -3.86 35.23
CA ALA A 42 10.03 -3.96 36.25
C ALA A 42 9.73 -3.00 37.42
N SER A 43 10.12 -3.41 38.63
CA SER A 43 10.14 -2.49 39.77
C SER A 43 11.13 -1.35 39.53
N PRO A 44 10.96 -0.17 40.17
CA PRO A 44 11.90 0.94 40.03
C PRO A 44 13.35 0.50 40.27
N GLY A 45 14.24 0.82 39.33
CA GLY A 45 15.66 0.44 39.39
C GLY A 45 16.00 -0.96 38.87
N VAL A 46 15.01 -1.72 38.37
CA VAL A 46 15.20 -3.03 37.74
C VAL A 46 14.98 -2.92 36.23
N THR A 47 15.81 -3.62 35.44
CA THR A 47 15.65 -3.69 33.99
C THR A 47 14.42 -4.51 33.61
N THR A 48 13.64 -4.02 32.64
CA THR A 48 12.52 -4.76 32.04
C THR A 48 12.97 -6.15 31.56
N PRO A 49 12.30 -7.24 31.99
CA PRO A 49 12.64 -8.60 31.58
C PRO A 49 12.62 -8.79 30.06
N LYS A 50 13.63 -9.50 29.55
CA LYS A 50 13.76 -9.96 28.17
C LYS A 50 14.22 -11.41 28.22
N ASN A 51 13.64 -12.29 27.39
CA ASN A 51 13.91 -13.72 27.43
C ASN A 51 14.24 -14.35 26.07
N PHE A 52 13.99 -13.68 24.95
CA PHE A 52 14.35 -14.18 23.63
C PHE A 52 14.56 -13.03 22.65
N GLY A 53 15.67 -13.03 21.90
CA GLY A 53 15.93 -12.02 20.86
C GLY A 53 15.87 -10.55 21.31
N GLY A 54 16.11 -10.27 22.59
CA GLY A 54 15.95 -8.93 23.16
C GLY A 54 14.50 -8.49 23.43
N CYS A 55 13.55 -9.41 23.32
CA CYS A 55 12.12 -9.22 23.56
C CYS A 55 11.64 -9.95 24.82
N TRP A 56 10.46 -9.58 25.31
CA TRP A 56 9.69 -10.39 26.26
C TRP A 56 8.70 -11.27 25.51
N THR A 57 8.86 -12.59 25.61
CA THR A 57 8.08 -13.55 24.84
C THR A 57 7.24 -14.49 25.72
N GLY A 58 6.05 -14.84 25.25
CA GLY A 58 5.17 -15.84 25.88
C GLY A 58 5.65 -17.26 25.58
N ILE A 59 5.39 -17.71 24.34
CA ILE A 59 5.91 -18.95 23.77
C ILE A 59 6.71 -18.62 22.51
N VAL A 60 7.87 -19.25 22.34
CA VAL A 60 8.66 -19.22 21.11
C VAL A 60 8.68 -20.61 20.51
N ILE A 61 8.29 -20.74 19.25
CA ILE A 61 8.46 -21.94 18.43
C ILE A 61 9.80 -21.79 17.71
N GLY A 62 10.86 -22.35 18.28
CA GLY A 62 12.25 -22.11 17.86
C GLY A 62 12.86 -23.33 17.18
N GLN A 63 13.14 -23.27 15.88
CA GLN A 63 13.75 -24.38 15.13
C GLN A 63 13.07 -25.76 15.31
N ALA A 64 11.81 -25.76 15.73
CA ALA A 64 10.98 -26.95 15.84
C ALA A 64 10.28 -27.23 14.50
N ASP A 65 10.02 -28.50 14.24
CA ASP A 65 9.35 -28.98 13.03
C ASP A 65 7.99 -29.61 13.35
N GLU A 66 7.04 -29.48 12.43
CA GLU A 66 5.70 -30.08 12.53
C GLU A 66 4.93 -29.70 13.81
N VAL A 67 5.08 -28.46 14.27
CA VAL A 67 4.33 -27.95 15.44
C VAL A 67 2.94 -27.48 15.02
N THR A 68 1.91 -27.84 15.80
CA THR A 68 0.54 -27.36 15.60
C THR A 68 0.02 -26.65 16.85
N LEU A 69 -0.46 -25.42 16.70
CA LEU A 69 -1.17 -24.66 17.73
C LEU A 69 -2.66 -24.62 17.40
N GLU A 70 -3.51 -25.13 18.29
CA GLU A 70 -4.95 -25.25 18.05
C GLU A 70 -5.76 -24.38 19.00
N ASN A 71 -6.77 -23.70 18.45
CA ASN A 71 -7.69 -22.85 19.20
C ASN A 71 -6.95 -21.81 20.05
N MET A 72 -5.78 -21.35 19.59
CA MET A 72 -4.87 -20.54 20.41
C MET A 72 -5.58 -19.30 20.97
N MET A 73 -5.64 -19.16 22.29
CA MET A 73 -6.35 -18.08 22.97
C MET A 73 -5.45 -17.43 24.04
N ILE A 74 -4.96 -16.22 23.75
CA ILE A 74 -3.97 -15.55 24.59
C ILE A 74 -4.41 -14.12 24.95
N HIS A 75 -4.18 -13.76 26.21
CA HIS A 75 -4.30 -12.40 26.73
C HIS A 75 -2.90 -11.80 26.88
N GLY A 76 -2.58 -10.79 26.08
CA GLY A 76 -1.27 -10.11 26.07
C GLY A 76 -1.01 -9.23 27.30
N ASN A 77 -2.04 -8.97 28.10
CA ASN A 77 -1.94 -8.28 29.39
C ASN A 77 -1.41 -6.84 29.28
N ARG A 78 -1.74 -6.18 28.16
CA ARG A 78 -1.30 -4.82 27.75
C ARG A 78 -1.13 -3.80 28.87
N LEU A 79 -2.15 -3.62 29.72
CA LEU A 79 -2.11 -2.61 30.79
C LEU A 79 -1.04 -2.88 31.86
N ASN A 80 -0.59 -4.12 31.98
CA ASN A 80 0.45 -4.55 32.90
C ASN A 80 1.76 -4.86 32.17
N MET A 81 1.94 -4.32 30.96
CA MET A 81 3.20 -4.41 30.23
C MET A 81 3.93 -3.08 30.24
N ALA A 82 5.26 -3.15 30.30
CA ALA A 82 6.13 -2.02 30.10
C ALA A 82 5.76 -1.31 28.79
N ASP A 83 5.94 0.01 28.75
CA ASP A 83 5.72 0.80 27.53
C ASP A 83 6.86 0.54 26.54
N ASN A 84 6.74 -0.58 25.81
CA ASN A 84 7.77 -1.14 24.95
C ASN A 84 7.12 -2.06 23.91
N GLU A 85 7.46 -1.85 22.65
CA GLU A 85 6.99 -2.59 21.48
C GLU A 85 7.49 -4.04 21.40
N HIS A 86 8.54 -4.40 22.14
CA HIS A 86 9.15 -5.73 22.12
C HIS A 86 8.49 -6.74 23.09
N VAL A 87 7.16 -6.76 23.14
CA VAL A 87 6.35 -7.69 23.97
C VAL A 87 5.52 -8.60 23.08
N ILE A 88 5.89 -9.88 23.01
CA ILE A 88 5.44 -10.81 21.97
C ILE A 88 4.80 -12.06 22.59
N PRO A 89 3.47 -12.23 22.55
CA PRO A 89 2.81 -13.44 23.02
C PRO A 89 3.30 -14.72 22.33
N ILE A 90 3.46 -14.69 21.00
CA ILE A 90 3.92 -15.83 20.19
C ILE A 90 5.07 -15.42 19.29
N GLY A 91 6.24 -15.99 19.53
CA GLY A 91 7.38 -15.91 18.63
C GLY A 91 7.50 -17.16 17.76
N VAL A 92 7.87 -16.97 16.50
CA VAL A 92 8.34 -18.03 15.60
C VAL A 92 9.77 -17.68 15.22
N ALA A 93 10.68 -18.61 15.49
CA ALA A 93 12.12 -18.40 15.29
C ALA A 93 12.69 -19.59 14.52
N GLY A 94 12.71 -19.50 13.20
CA GLY A 94 13.26 -20.55 12.32
C GLY A 94 12.51 -21.89 12.32
N ALA A 95 11.25 -21.93 12.76
CA ALA A 95 10.44 -23.15 12.78
C ALA A 95 10.03 -23.59 11.35
N THR A 96 9.86 -24.89 11.15
CA THR A 96 9.41 -25.47 9.88
C THR A 96 8.08 -26.19 10.03
N ASN A 97 7.25 -26.15 8.99
CA ASN A 97 5.96 -26.84 8.94
C ASN A 97 5.01 -26.50 10.13
N LEU A 98 5.10 -25.28 10.64
CA LEU A 98 4.24 -24.77 11.73
C LEU A 98 2.83 -24.52 11.22
N ARG A 99 1.83 -24.94 12.00
CA ARG A 99 0.41 -24.66 11.75
C ARG A 99 -0.28 -24.03 12.95
N ILE A 100 -1.00 -22.93 12.76
CA ILE A 100 -1.91 -22.35 13.75
C ILE A 100 -3.33 -22.53 13.23
N GLU A 101 -4.11 -23.41 13.84
CA GLU A 101 -5.37 -23.92 13.30
C GLU A 101 -6.58 -23.69 14.22
N ASN A 102 -7.76 -23.89 13.65
CA ASN A 102 -9.06 -23.91 14.34
C ASN A 102 -9.48 -22.59 15.01
N GLY A 103 -9.03 -21.45 14.45
CA GLY A 103 -9.42 -20.13 14.93
C GLY A 103 -8.59 -19.70 16.13
N TRP A 104 -7.70 -18.72 15.94
CA TRP A 104 -6.89 -18.17 17.02
C TRP A 104 -7.33 -16.76 17.41
N ARG A 105 -7.10 -16.40 18.69
CA ARG A 105 -7.43 -15.09 19.24
C ARG A 105 -6.37 -14.63 20.21
N VAL A 106 -5.81 -13.45 19.94
CA VAL A 106 -5.00 -12.72 20.91
C VAL A 106 -5.72 -11.44 21.28
N LYS A 107 -5.67 -11.03 22.55
CA LYS A 107 -6.25 -9.74 22.96
C LYS A 107 -5.34 -8.99 23.91
N GLU A 108 -5.51 -7.67 23.98
CA GLU A 108 -4.74 -6.81 24.89
C GLU A 108 -3.23 -6.99 24.70
N VAL A 109 -2.73 -6.74 23.49
CA VAL A 109 -1.30 -6.78 23.15
C VAL A 109 -0.64 -5.42 23.34
N ARG A 110 0.65 -5.44 23.71
CA ARG A 110 1.51 -4.25 23.84
C ARG A 110 2.58 -4.16 22.73
N GLY A 111 3.15 -5.29 22.32
CA GLY A 111 4.02 -5.38 21.16
C GLY A 111 3.30 -6.04 20.00
N ASP A 112 3.93 -7.06 19.43
CA ASP A 112 3.41 -7.82 18.30
C ASP A 112 2.71 -9.09 18.77
N ALA A 113 1.48 -9.36 18.33
CA ALA A 113 0.76 -10.54 18.82
C ALA A 113 1.42 -11.86 18.37
N ILE A 114 1.87 -11.88 17.11
CA ILE A 114 2.67 -12.96 16.53
C ILE A 114 3.87 -12.32 15.82
N TYR A 115 5.06 -12.82 16.10
CA TYR A 115 6.30 -12.36 15.46
C TYR A 115 6.99 -13.52 14.74
N LEU A 116 7.20 -13.40 13.43
CA LEU A 116 7.89 -14.39 12.59
C LEU A 116 9.28 -13.86 12.21
N GLY A 117 10.32 -14.47 12.76
CA GLY A 117 11.71 -14.11 12.46
C GLY A 117 12.60 -15.34 12.25
N GLN A 118 13.86 -15.11 11.89
CA GLN A 118 14.85 -16.18 11.77
C GLN A 118 15.08 -16.91 13.11
N ALA A 119 15.80 -18.03 13.11
CA ALA A 119 16.11 -18.78 14.34
C ALA A 119 16.76 -17.92 15.43
N ASP A 120 17.64 -17.01 15.01
CA ASP A 120 18.17 -15.92 15.81
C ASP A 120 17.60 -14.61 15.25
N TRP A 121 16.84 -13.87 16.07
CA TRP A 121 16.25 -12.59 15.67
C TRP A 121 17.27 -11.46 15.52
N GLN A 122 18.50 -11.63 16.03
CA GLN A 122 19.54 -10.61 16.04
C GLN A 122 20.71 -10.90 15.08
N ALA A 123 20.72 -12.08 14.45
CA ALA A 123 21.78 -12.50 13.55
C ALA A 123 21.27 -13.36 12.39
N SER A 124 22.05 -13.36 11.30
CA SER A 124 21.77 -14.19 10.12
C SER A 124 21.66 -15.67 10.51
N SER A 125 20.48 -16.25 10.29
CA SER A 125 20.17 -17.63 10.67
C SER A 125 19.02 -18.18 9.80
N SER A 126 18.57 -19.42 10.07
CA SER A 126 17.56 -20.07 9.24
C SER A 126 16.20 -19.36 9.32
N ASN A 127 15.59 -19.07 8.18
CA ASN A 127 14.22 -18.59 8.08
C ASN A 127 13.22 -19.67 8.53
N PRO A 128 12.06 -19.29 9.09
CA PRO A 128 10.90 -20.17 9.18
C PRO A 128 10.45 -20.60 7.79
N GLN A 129 9.97 -21.84 7.64
CA GLN A 129 9.52 -22.36 6.36
C GLN A 129 8.19 -23.12 6.45
N ASN A 130 7.36 -23.02 5.41
CA ASN A 130 6.04 -23.65 5.34
C ASN A 130 5.15 -23.31 6.55
N VAL A 131 5.14 -22.04 6.95
CA VAL A 131 4.35 -21.58 8.10
C VAL A 131 2.92 -21.25 7.66
N THR A 132 1.93 -21.89 8.28
CA THR A 132 0.52 -21.61 8.03
C THR A 132 -0.13 -21.04 9.28
N ILE A 133 -0.54 -19.78 9.22
CA ILE A 133 -1.33 -19.12 10.25
C ILE A 133 -2.78 -19.09 9.74
N GLY A 134 -3.66 -19.91 10.32
CA GLY A 134 -5.06 -19.95 9.93
C GLY A 134 -5.82 -18.67 10.32
N ASP A 135 -7.15 -18.74 10.19
CA ASP A 135 -8.02 -17.62 10.51
C ASP A 135 -7.94 -17.21 11.99
N GLY A 136 -7.89 -15.92 12.26
CA GLY A 136 -7.85 -15.42 13.64
C GLY A 136 -7.94 -13.92 13.78
N ALA A 137 -7.80 -13.47 15.03
CA ALA A 137 -7.98 -12.07 15.38
C ALA A 137 -7.05 -11.59 16.50
N VAL A 138 -6.65 -10.31 16.42
CA VAL A 138 -6.00 -9.57 17.49
C VAL A 138 -6.88 -8.37 17.85
N VAL A 139 -7.27 -8.25 19.11
CA VAL A 139 -8.18 -7.18 19.56
C VAL A 139 -7.68 -6.52 20.83
N ASN A 140 -7.53 -5.20 20.79
CA ASN A 140 -7.33 -4.38 21.99
C ASN A 140 -8.62 -3.61 22.32
N SER A 141 -8.86 -3.39 23.61
CA SER A 141 -9.93 -2.54 24.13
C SER A 141 -9.70 -1.04 23.89
N ALA A 142 -8.48 -0.63 23.55
CA ALA A 142 -8.10 0.74 23.22
C ALA A 142 -6.95 0.74 22.20
N ASP A 143 -6.81 1.81 21.42
CA ASP A 143 -5.72 2.00 20.46
C ASP A 143 -4.35 2.01 21.17
N ASP A 144 -3.59 0.92 21.00
CA ASP A 144 -2.30 0.64 21.64
C ASP A 144 -1.70 -0.61 20.96
N GLY A 145 -0.52 -1.06 21.35
CA GLY A 145 0.14 -2.20 20.71
C GLY A 145 0.94 -1.79 19.46
N ARG A 146 1.87 -2.66 19.04
CA ARG A 146 2.66 -2.45 17.83
C ARG A 146 1.96 -3.02 16.60
N ASN A 147 1.99 -4.34 16.41
CA ASN A 147 1.36 -5.02 15.27
C ASN A 147 0.50 -6.21 15.71
N ALA A 148 -0.50 -6.56 14.91
CA ALA A 148 -1.19 -7.83 15.07
C ALA A 148 -0.25 -8.98 14.69
N ILE A 149 0.44 -8.87 13.54
CA ILE A 149 1.49 -9.82 13.13
C ILE A 149 2.64 -9.05 12.51
N SER A 150 3.86 -9.38 12.93
CA SER A 150 5.09 -8.95 12.26
C SER A 150 5.74 -10.15 11.56
N VAL A 151 6.06 -9.99 10.28
CA VAL A 151 6.78 -11.00 9.47
C VAL A 151 8.10 -10.38 9.03
N VAL A 152 9.14 -10.72 9.76
CA VAL A 152 10.51 -10.24 9.54
C VAL A 152 11.29 -11.23 8.67
N ALA A 153 11.01 -12.52 8.80
CA ALA A 153 11.53 -13.54 7.90
C ALA A 153 10.57 -14.73 7.75
N CYS A 154 10.40 -15.22 6.52
CA CYS A 154 9.69 -16.45 6.21
C CYS A 154 9.95 -16.86 4.76
N THR A 155 10.19 -18.16 4.51
CA THR A 155 10.25 -18.73 3.17
C THR A 155 9.08 -19.69 3.00
N THR A 156 8.14 -19.32 2.12
CA THR A 156 6.85 -20.00 1.96
C THR A 156 6.01 -19.93 3.22
N GLY A 157 4.95 -19.13 3.18
CA GLY A 157 4.03 -19.03 4.30
C GLY A 157 2.67 -18.50 3.89
N SER A 158 1.70 -18.65 4.79
CA SER A 158 0.39 -18.07 4.59
C SER A 158 -0.26 -17.61 5.88
N ILE A 159 -1.08 -16.56 5.75
CA ILE A 159 -2.05 -16.11 6.73
C ILE A 159 -3.43 -16.26 6.09
N GLY A 160 -4.36 -16.93 6.77
CA GLY A 160 -5.77 -17.01 6.42
C GLY A 160 -6.45 -15.63 6.54
N ARG A 161 -7.61 -15.59 7.17
CA ARG A 161 -8.24 -14.33 7.54
C ARG A 161 -7.62 -13.77 8.82
N LEU A 162 -7.07 -12.56 8.75
CA LEU A 162 -6.61 -11.79 9.91
C LEU A 162 -7.54 -10.60 10.18
N VAL A 163 -8.06 -10.50 11.40
CA VAL A 163 -8.77 -9.32 11.91
C VAL A 163 -7.95 -8.63 13.00
N SER A 164 -7.55 -7.38 12.77
CA SER A 164 -6.86 -6.53 13.75
C SER A 164 -7.74 -5.33 14.12
N ILE A 165 -8.04 -5.16 15.41
CA ILE A 165 -8.89 -4.07 15.92
C ILE A 165 -8.23 -3.42 17.13
N GLY A 166 -8.04 -2.11 17.09
CA GLY A 166 -7.45 -1.34 18.20
C GLY A 166 -5.96 -1.62 18.40
N VAL A 167 -5.33 -2.37 17.49
CA VAL A 167 -3.88 -2.57 17.50
C VAL A 167 -3.23 -1.49 16.64
N GLY A 168 -2.17 -0.87 17.16
CA GLY A 168 -1.54 0.31 16.57
C GLY A 168 -2.01 1.56 17.32
N GLY A 169 -1.14 2.03 18.21
CA GLY A 169 -1.29 3.26 18.99
C GLY A 169 0.08 3.80 19.36
N VAL A 170 0.18 4.61 20.41
CA VAL A 170 1.48 5.10 20.89
C VAL A 170 2.07 4.10 21.87
N VAL A 171 3.24 3.55 21.53
CA VAL A 171 4.05 2.67 22.39
C VAL A 171 5.48 3.18 22.36
N GLY A 172 6.11 3.31 23.53
CA GLY A 172 7.49 3.79 23.64
C GLY A 172 7.66 5.23 23.13
N GLY A 173 6.58 6.02 23.10
CA GLY A 173 6.57 7.39 22.56
C GLY A 173 6.42 7.51 21.04
N ALA A 174 6.30 6.40 20.31
CA ALA A 174 6.10 6.39 18.85
C ALA A 174 4.75 5.78 18.47
N THR A 175 4.12 6.33 17.42
CA THR A 175 2.90 5.74 16.85
C THR A 175 3.27 4.50 16.03
N GLN A 176 2.63 3.38 16.34
CA GLN A 176 2.96 2.07 15.78
C GLN A 176 2.07 1.67 14.59
N PRO A 177 2.43 0.69 13.74
CA PRO A 177 1.72 0.43 12.48
C PRO A 177 0.33 -0.18 12.62
N GLY A 178 0.18 -1.23 13.44
CA GLY A 178 -1.10 -1.74 13.96
C GLY A 178 -1.57 -3.10 13.45
N GLY A 179 -1.60 -3.35 12.14
CA GLY A 179 -2.13 -4.61 11.60
C GLY A 179 -1.04 -5.60 11.23
N LEU A 180 -0.81 -5.79 9.94
CA LEU A 180 0.21 -6.71 9.43
C LEU A 180 1.44 -5.92 8.97
N ASP A 181 2.60 -6.29 9.46
CA ASP A 181 3.86 -5.62 9.15
C ASP A 181 4.86 -6.64 8.59
N ILE A 182 5.04 -6.64 7.28
CA ILE A 182 6.08 -7.44 6.62
C ILE A 182 7.30 -6.54 6.47
N GLU A 183 8.17 -6.56 7.48
CA GLU A 183 9.35 -5.70 7.55
C GLU A 183 10.56 -6.51 8.05
N PRO A 184 11.38 -7.06 7.15
CA PRO A 184 12.72 -7.49 7.51
C PRO A 184 13.51 -6.33 8.12
N ASP A 185 14.18 -6.52 9.25
CA ASP A 185 15.02 -5.50 9.88
C ASP A 185 16.35 -5.31 9.11
N TYR A 186 16.87 -6.41 8.54
CA TYR A 186 18.19 -6.46 7.90
C TYR A 186 18.14 -7.10 6.52
N GLY A 187 19.13 -6.77 5.68
CA GLY A 187 19.24 -7.33 4.32
C GLY A 187 19.44 -8.85 4.25
N TYR A 188 19.86 -9.51 5.34
CA TYR A 188 20.01 -10.97 5.39
C TYR A 188 18.72 -11.71 5.79
N GLN A 189 17.69 -11.00 6.23
CA GLN A 189 16.36 -11.54 6.48
C GLN A 189 15.55 -11.43 5.18
N SER A 190 14.63 -12.36 4.94
CA SER A 190 13.82 -12.33 3.74
C SER A 190 12.42 -12.86 3.97
N VAL A 191 11.45 -12.29 3.25
CA VAL A 191 10.07 -12.76 3.19
C VAL A 191 9.74 -13.09 1.75
N THR A 192 9.54 -14.38 1.49
CA THR A 192 9.43 -14.93 0.14
C THR A 192 8.26 -15.89 0.04
N ASP A 193 7.52 -15.83 -1.06
CA ASP A 193 6.37 -16.71 -1.34
C ASP A 193 5.34 -16.71 -0.20
N PHE A 194 4.90 -15.52 0.20
CA PHE A 194 4.05 -15.32 1.37
C PHE A 194 2.67 -14.83 0.97
N LYS A 195 1.62 -15.52 1.43
CA LYS A 195 0.23 -15.27 1.02
C LYS A 195 -0.63 -14.80 2.18
N VAL A 196 -1.45 -13.79 1.96
CA VAL A 196 -2.42 -13.29 2.93
C VAL A 196 -3.81 -13.32 2.30
N HIS A 197 -4.71 -14.15 2.82
CA HIS A 197 -6.01 -14.38 2.18
C HIS A 197 -6.98 -13.20 2.37
N ASP A 198 -7.28 -12.80 3.61
CA ASP A 198 -8.15 -11.65 3.92
C ASP A 198 -7.58 -10.90 5.12
N LEU A 199 -7.33 -9.61 4.96
CA LEU A 199 -6.81 -8.72 6.01
C LEU A 199 -7.82 -7.63 6.32
N GLN A 200 -8.22 -7.52 7.58
CA GLN A 200 -9.13 -6.48 8.07
C GLN A 200 -8.51 -5.76 9.26
N VAL A 201 -8.29 -4.46 9.12
CA VAL A 201 -7.59 -3.66 10.12
C VAL A 201 -8.42 -2.42 10.43
N THR A 202 -8.69 -2.19 11.71
CA THR A 202 -9.18 -0.93 12.24
C THR A 202 -8.16 -0.42 13.25
N THR A 203 -7.48 0.69 12.94
CA THR A 203 -6.30 1.13 13.69
C THR A 203 -6.15 2.65 13.73
N ALA A 204 -5.67 3.17 14.85
CA ALA A 204 -5.18 4.54 14.96
C ALA A 204 -3.67 4.68 14.66
N GLY A 205 -3.00 3.58 14.29
CA GLY A 205 -1.55 3.47 14.11
C GLY A 205 -0.95 4.33 12.99
N THR A 206 0.10 3.90 12.29
CA THR A 206 0.63 4.61 11.10
C THR A 206 0.18 3.99 9.78
N ALA A 207 0.07 2.66 9.68
CA ALA A 207 -0.06 1.98 8.40
C ALA A 207 -1.24 1.01 8.27
N GLY A 208 -1.47 0.17 9.29
CA GLY A 208 -2.41 -0.95 9.26
C GLY A 208 -1.93 -2.16 8.46
N VAL A 209 -1.33 -1.98 7.29
CA VAL A 209 -0.64 -3.05 6.54
C VAL A 209 0.69 -2.50 6.05
N GLY A 210 1.74 -3.31 5.90
CA GLY A 210 3.01 -2.87 5.32
C GLY A 210 3.77 -4.02 4.68
N VAL A 211 4.45 -3.73 3.57
CA VAL A 211 5.53 -4.53 3.00
C VAL A 211 6.71 -3.59 2.83
N ILE A 212 7.69 -3.70 3.72
CA ILE A 212 8.81 -2.76 3.85
C ILE A 212 10.11 -3.57 3.79
N GLY A 213 10.56 -3.87 2.59
CA GLY A 213 11.82 -4.60 2.40
C GLY A 213 13.06 -3.75 2.66
N LYS A 214 14.20 -4.43 2.68
CA LYS A 214 15.54 -3.85 2.73
C LYS A 214 16.33 -4.30 1.50
N SER A 215 17.30 -3.49 1.08
CA SER A 215 18.31 -3.93 0.11
C SER A 215 19.26 -4.93 0.77
N ILE A 216 19.50 -6.06 0.11
CA ILE A 216 20.44 -7.09 0.54
C ILE A 216 21.88 -6.54 0.55
N SER A 217 22.28 -5.82 -0.49
CA SER A 217 23.59 -5.17 -0.61
C SER A 217 23.75 -3.88 0.20
N GLY A 218 22.68 -3.37 0.81
CA GLY A 218 22.65 -2.04 1.42
C GLY A 218 22.60 -0.89 0.42
N ASN A 219 22.38 -1.18 -0.86
CA ASN A 219 22.22 -0.20 -1.93
C ASN A 219 20.90 -0.42 -2.68
N ASN A 220 19.90 0.45 -2.43
CA ASN A 220 18.59 0.36 -3.07
C ASN A 220 18.65 0.45 -4.61
N ALA A 221 19.68 1.06 -5.20
CA ALA A 221 19.83 1.12 -6.65
C ALA A 221 20.08 -0.26 -7.28
N SER A 222 20.66 -1.20 -6.52
CA SER A 222 20.86 -2.60 -6.95
C SER A 222 19.54 -3.35 -7.12
N ARG A 223 18.48 -2.89 -6.44
CA ARG A 223 17.13 -3.50 -6.44
C ARG A 223 17.12 -4.98 -6.05
N ASP A 224 18.07 -5.36 -5.20
CA ASP A 224 18.18 -6.67 -4.60
C ASP A 224 17.39 -6.71 -3.30
N TRP A 225 16.08 -6.48 -3.39
CA TRP A 225 15.24 -6.37 -2.21
C TRP A 225 14.82 -7.74 -1.67
N ASN A 226 14.70 -7.82 -0.35
CA ASN A 226 14.48 -9.08 0.35
C ASN A 226 13.00 -9.44 0.61
N CYS A 227 12.06 -8.66 0.06
CA CYS A 227 10.63 -8.96 0.05
C CYS A 227 10.16 -9.21 -1.38
N TYR A 228 9.81 -10.46 -1.70
CA TYR A 228 9.32 -10.80 -3.04
C TYR A 228 8.34 -11.99 -3.06
N GLY A 229 7.47 -12.04 -4.06
CA GLY A 229 6.47 -13.11 -4.19
C GLY A 229 5.41 -13.01 -3.09
N ILE A 230 4.87 -11.82 -2.87
CA ILE A 230 3.89 -11.56 -1.79
C ILE A 230 2.51 -11.36 -2.41
N GLU A 231 1.54 -12.15 -1.96
CA GLU A 231 0.18 -12.12 -2.49
C GLU A 231 -0.83 -11.72 -1.41
N PHE A 232 -1.74 -10.82 -1.76
CA PHE A 232 -2.88 -10.43 -0.95
C PHE A 232 -4.19 -10.70 -1.69
N GLY A 233 -5.05 -11.53 -1.10
CA GLY A 233 -6.40 -11.78 -1.61
C GLY A 233 -7.31 -10.56 -1.42
N SER A 234 -7.53 -10.14 -0.18
CA SER A 234 -8.20 -8.87 0.09
C SER A 234 -7.61 -8.12 1.27
N ILE A 235 -7.53 -6.79 1.15
CA ILE A 235 -7.08 -5.88 2.21
C ILE A 235 -8.22 -4.91 2.53
N ARG A 236 -8.51 -4.68 3.81
CA ARG A 236 -9.44 -3.65 4.28
C ARG A 236 -8.81 -2.91 5.45
N VAL A 237 -8.46 -1.64 5.26
CA VAL A 237 -7.91 -0.77 6.30
C VAL A 237 -8.86 0.39 6.57
N LEU A 238 -9.32 0.49 7.81
CA LEU A 238 -9.97 1.66 8.38
C LEU A 238 -9.00 2.36 9.33
N ARG A 239 -8.63 3.59 8.98
CA ARG A 239 -7.79 4.46 9.81
C ARG A 239 -8.68 5.30 10.72
N THR A 240 -8.55 5.17 12.03
CA THR A 240 -9.30 5.97 13.02
C THR A 240 -8.53 7.18 13.51
N GLY A 241 -7.19 7.15 13.46
CA GLY A 241 -6.29 8.24 13.81
C GLY A 241 -5.79 9.04 12.60
N ILE A 242 -5.45 10.31 12.83
CA ILE A 242 -4.57 11.08 11.93
C ILE A 242 -3.15 10.63 12.26
N ALA A 243 -2.33 10.33 11.24
CA ALA A 243 -0.89 10.26 11.47
C ALA A 243 -0.49 11.58 12.14
N ASP A 244 0.28 11.51 13.22
CA ASP A 244 0.71 12.63 14.06
C ASP A 244 0.81 13.95 13.26
N PRO A 245 0.08 15.02 13.64
CA PRO A 245 0.08 16.30 12.93
C PRO A 245 1.46 17.00 12.92
N THR A 246 2.46 16.44 13.62
CA THR A 246 3.87 16.90 13.56
C THR A 246 4.71 16.19 12.48
N LEU A 247 4.17 15.16 11.81
CA LEU A 247 4.80 14.62 10.61
C LEU A 247 4.75 15.69 9.49
N PRO A 248 5.86 15.91 8.76
CA PRO A 248 5.94 17.00 7.81
C PRO A 248 4.77 16.96 6.82
N ASP A 249 4.30 18.16 6.48
CA ASP A 249 3.46 18.44 5.33
C ASP A 249 3.75 17.44 4.17
N PRO A 250 2.73 16.84 3.52
CA PRO A 250 2.89 16.02 2.32
C PRO A 250 3.65 16.71 1.15
N SER A 251 4.07 17.95 1.33
CA SER A 251 5.01 18.69 0.48
C SER A 251 6.50 18.51 0.81
N GLN A 252 6.92 17.83 1.90
CA GLN A 252 8.34 17.70 2.25
C GLN A 252 8.74 16.28 2.68
N THR A 253 9.37 15.53 1.75
CA THR A 253 10.05 14.22 1.93
C THR A 253 9.14 13.04 2.36
N PRO A 254 9.35 11.81 1.84
CA PRO A 254 8.37 10.75 1.98
C PRO A 254 8.47 10.12 3.37
N ALA A 255 7.75 10.67 4.36
CA ALA A 255 7.25 9.82 5.41
C ALA A 255 6.42 8.72 4.72
N LEU A 256 6.78 7.45 4.95
CA LEU A 256 6.08 6.32 4.35
C LEU A 256 4.57 6.52 4.54
N GLY A 257 3.83 6.54 3.43
CA GLY A 257 2.38 6.68 3.49
C GLY A 257 1.78 5.53 4.29
N PRO A 258 0.53 5.66 4.78
CA PRO A 258 -0.16 4.52 5.34
C PRO A 258 -0.28 3.41 4.29
N ALA A 259 -0.28 2.16 4.72
CA ALA A 259 -0.17 1.01 3.81
C ALA A 259 1.04 1.07 2.86
N PRO A 260 2.29 1.14 3.36
CA PRO A 260 3.47 1.24 2.51
C PRO A 260 3.84 -0.12 1.90
N PHE A 261 4.11 -0.10 0.60
CA PHE A 261 4.75 -1.16 -0.17
C PHE A 261 6.05 -0.58 -0.72
N VAL A 262 7.17 -0.90 -0.09
CA VAL A 262 8.48 -0.31 -0.36
C VAL A 262 9.58 -1.34 -0.38
N ASN A 263 10.52 -1.19 -1.32
CA ASN A 263 11.63 -2.12 -1.54
C ASN A 263 11.11 -3.56 -1.68
N CYS A 264 10.22 -3.78 -2.63
CA CYS A 264 9.59 -5.09 -2.83
C CYS A 264 9.42 -5.40 -4.32
N ALA A 265 9.41 -6.69 -4.65
CA ALA A 265 9.18 -7.18 -5.99
C ALA A 265 8.06 -8.22 -6.02
N ASP A 266 7.45 -8.45 -7.18
CA ASP A 266 6.48 -9.54 -7.39
C ASP A 266 5.35 -9.53 -6.35
N VAL A 267 4.69 -8.37 -6.20
CA VAL A 267 3.57 -8.18 -5.25
C VAL A 267 2.25 -8.18 -6.01
N ASP A 268 1.32 -9.05 -5.62
CA ASP A 268 -0.04 -9.10 -6.17
C ASP A 268 -1.05 -8.73 -5.09
N ILE A 269 -1.91 -7.75 -5.37
CA ILE A 269 -3.01 -7.31 -4.51
C ILE A 269 -4.29 -7.39 -5.32
N ALA A 270 -5.02 -8.49 -5.14
CA ALA A 270 -6.24 -8.75 -5.91
C ALA A 270 -7.32 -7.68 -5.66
N ILE A 271 -7.50 -7.24 -4.41
CA ILE A 271 -8.28 -6.04 -4.09
C ILE A 271 -7.94 -5.48 -2.70
N GLY A 272 -7.57 -4.21 -2.66
CA GLY A 272 -7.39 -3.45 -1.43
C GLY A 272 -8.45 -2.37 -1.24
N HIS A 273 -8.86 -2.15 -0.01
CA HIS A 273 -9.77 -1.09 0.43
C HIS A 273 -9.11 -0.29 1.54
N MET A 274 -8.99 1.02 1.37
CA MET A 274 -8.42 1.90 2.38
C MET A 274 -9.29 3.13 2.57
N LYS A 275 -9.61 3.47 3.82
CA LYS A 275 -10.31 4.70 4.14
C LYS A 275 -9.93 5.26 5.51
N TYR A 276 -10.11 6.56 5.67
CA TYR A 276 -10.15 7.19 6.98
C TYR A 276 -11.56 7.21 7.56
N ALA A 277 -11.65 7.27 8.89
CA ALA A 277 -12.86 7.59 9.59
C ALA A 277 -13.34 9.01 9.22
N ALA A 278 -14.65 9.24 9.29
CA ALA A 278 -15.27 10.49 8.89
C ALA A 278 -14.68 11.70 9.64
N GLY A 279 -14.43 12.79 8.91
CA GLY A 279 -13.85 14.02 9.46
C GLY A 279 -12.31 14.09 9.38
N THR A 280 -11.64 12.99 9.04
CA THR A 280 -10.18 12.92 8.89
C THR A 280 -9.83 12.56 7.44
N ARG A 281 -8.80 13.20 6.86
CA ARG A 281 -8.19 12.79 5.58
C ARG A 281 -6.68 12.81 5.68
N GLY A 282 -6.03 11.85 5.04
CA GLY A 282 -4.58 11.78 4.87
C GLY A 282 -4.22 11.12 3.56
N GLN A 283 -2.93 10.94 3.28
CA GLN A 283 -2.49 10.11 2.16
C GLN A 283 -3.02 8.68 2.33
N GLY A 284 -3.38 8.02 1.24
CA GLY A 284 -3.73 6.62 1.19
C GLY A 284 -2.49 5.75 1.00
N VAL A 285 -2.62 4.71 0.19
CA VAL A 285 -1.60 3.69 -0.02
C VAL A 285 -0.37 4.28 -0.72
N SER A 286 0.84 3.81 -0.39
CA SER A 286 2.06 4.14 -1.14
C SER A 286 2.75 2.92 -1.72
N HIS A 287 3.11 2.98 -3.00
CA HIS A 287 3.96 2.03 -3.71
C HIS A 287 5.21 2.78 -4.16
N ASP A 288 6.38 2.39 -3.69
CA ASP A 288 7.64 3.07 -3.98
C ASP A 288 8.81 2.11 -3.95
N PHE A 289 9.86 2.30 -4.76
CA PHE A 289 10.91 1.29 -4.89
C PHE A 289 10.31 -0.12 -5.12
N CYS A 290 9.46 -0.26 -6.15
CA CYS A 290 8.76 -1.51 -6.42
C CYS A 290 9.02 -2.02 -7.83
N GLN A 291 8.97 -3.35 -8.00
CA GLN A 291 8.99 -3.99 -9.32
C GLN A 291 7.90 -5.05 -9.45
N ASN A 292 7.37 -5.20 -10.66
CA ASN A 292 6.38 -6.24 -10.97
C ASN A 292 5.21 -6.29 -9.97
N VAL A 293 4.65 -5.11 -9.67
CA VAL A 293 3.48 -5.00 -8.79
C VAL A 293 2.22 -5.02 -9.62
N ARG A 294 1.24 -5.82 -9.20
CA ARG A 294 -0.14 -5.76 -9.72
C ARG A 294 -1.06 -5.43 -8.56
N ALA A 295 -1.69 -4.26 -8.59
CA ALA A 295 -2.46 -3.82 -7.44
C ALA A 295 -3.76 -3.11 -7.82
N LYS A 296 -4.86 -3.59 -7.22
CA LYS A 296 -6.15 -2.94 -7.31
C LYS A 296 -6.55 -2.30 -5.98
N TRP A 297 -6.85 -1.00 -6.00
CA TRP A 297 -7.21 -0.25 -4.81
C TRP A 297 -8.55 0.46 -4.94
N ARG A 298 -9.35 0.42 -3.87
CA ARG A 298 -10.53 1.25 -3.63
C ARG A 298 -10.27 2.13 -2.43
N VAL A 299 -10.25 3.43 -2.65
CA VAL A 299 -9.87 4.42 -1.63
C VAL A 299 -10.98 5.44 -1.43
N SER A 300 -11.23 5.79 -0.17
CA SER A 300 -12.26 6.78 0.17
C SER A 300 -11.91 7.63 1.37
N THR A 301 -12.33 8.90 1.38
CA THR A 301 -12.07 9.84 2.47
C THR A 301 -10.56 10.00 2.69
N VAL A 302 -9.87 10.41 1.63
CA VAL A 302 -8.40 10.51 1.55
C VAL A 302 -7.98 11.85 0.96
N SER A 303 -6.78 12.31 1.22
CA SER A 303 -6.20 13.44 0.49
C SER A 303 -5.70 12.97 -0.87
N VAL A 304 -4.82 11.97 -0.86
CA VAL A 304 -4.30 11.27 -2.04
C VAL A 304 -4.69 9.82 -1.93
N GLY A 305 -5.27 9.21 -2.97
CA GLY A 305 -5.70 7.82 -2.94
C GLY A 305 -4.55 6.82 -2.92
N VAL A 306 -3.73 6.82 -3.97
CA VAL A 306 -2.52 6.02 -4.08
C VAL A 306 -1.36 6.88 -4.56
N ALA A 307 -0.23 6.84 -3.84
CA ALA A 307 1.02 7.48 -4.23
C ALA A 307 1.97 6.45 -4.85
N ILE A 308 2.47 6.70 -6.07
CA ILE A 308 3.23 5.73 -6.85
C ILE A 308 4.57 6.32 -7.29
N GLY A 309 5.67 5.73 -6.82
CA GLY A 309 7.04 6.07 -7.16
C GLY A 309 7.47 7.45 -6.65
N MET A 310 7.05 7.86 -5.46
CA MET A 310 7.29 9.21 -4.94
C MET A 310 8.74 9.46 -4.54
N GLY A 311 9.40 8.49 -3.89
CA GLY A 311 10.79 8.56 -3.47
C GLY A 311 11.76 8.03 -4.53
N ASP A 312 11.39 6.97 -5.26
CA ASP A 312 12.15 6.44 -6.39
C ASP A 312 11.22 5.84 -7.44
N MET A 313 11.70 4.92 -8.27
CA MET A 313 10.94 4.39 -9.37
C MET A 313 10.08 3.20 -9.00
N VAL A 314 8.94 3.10 -9.69
CA VAL A 314 8.17 1.87 -9.81
C VAL A 314 8.30 1.37 -11.25
N LEU A 315 8.58 0.07 -11.40
CA LEU A 315 8.80 -0.53 -12.71
C LEU A 315 7.95 -1.78 -12.96
N ASP A 316 7.63 -2.01 -14.24
CA ASP A 316 6.97 -3.23 -14.71
C ASP A 316 5.66 -3.55 -13.98
N SER A 317 4.89 -2.51 -13.64
CA SER A 317 3.76 -2.63 -12.71
C SER A 317 2.42 -2.22 -13.34
N ASP A 318 1.32 -2.69 -12.76
CA ASP A 318 -0.05 -2.38 -13.15
C ASP A 318 -0.86 -1.96 -11.92
N PHE A 319 -1.45 -0.76 -11.98
CA PHE A 319 -2.28 -0.20 -10.92
C PHE A 319 -3.69 0.12 -11.42
N GLU A 320 -4.71 -0.43 -10.76
CA GLU A 320 -6.10 0.02 -10.90
C GLU A 320 -6.57 0.69 -9.61
N VAL A 321 -6.90 1.98 -9.68
CA VAL A 321 -7.31 2.77 -8.51
C VAL A 321 -8.69 3.36 -8.71
N ILE A 322 -9.60 3.08 -7.77
CA ILE A 322 -10.94 3.63 -7.72
C ILE A 322 -11.02 4.56 -6.51
N GLY A 323 -11.15 5.87 -6.75
CA GLY A 323 -11.20 6.89 -5.70
C GLY A 323 -12.58 7.50 -5.53
N ASN A 324 -12.97 7.71 -4.27
CA ASN A 324 -14.16 8.45 -3.85
C ASN A 324 -13.79 9.45 -2.74
N ASP A 325 -14.43 10.61 -2.65
CA ASP A 325 -14.26 11.54 -1.52
C ASP A 325 -12.78 11.90 -1.24
N TYR A 326 -12.09 12.35 -2.29
CA TYR A 326 -10.67 12.73 -2.25
C TYR A 326 -10.45 14.23 -2.43
N SER A 327 -9.41 14.80 -1.82
CA SER A 327 -9.16 16.26 -1.85
C SER A 327 -7.96 16.72 -2.66
N VAL A 328 -7.06 15.82 -3.07
CA VAL A 328 -5.87 16.13 -3.89
C VAL A 328 -5.83 15.27 -5.13
N ALA A 329 -5.71 13.94 -4.98
CA ALA A 329 -5.71 13.07 -6.14
C ALA A 329 -6.21 11.64 -5.89
N VAL A 330 -6.72 10.95 -6.93
CA VAL A 330 -6.96 9.49 -6.85
C VAL A 330 -5.64 8.74 -6.97
N ALA A 331 -4.85 9.04 -8.00
CA ALA A 331 -3.47 8.57 -8.12
C ALA A 331 -2.52 9.76 -8.23
N ARG A 332 -1.50 9.80 -7.36
CA ARG A 332 -0.36 10.70 -7.50
C ARG A 332 0.81 9.87 -8.00
N THR A 333 1.42 10.25 -9.12
CA THR A 333 2.49 9.47 -9.76
C THR A 333 3.75 10.29 -9.92
N SER A 334 4.91 9.65 -9.85
CA SER A 334 6.19 10.33 -10.01
C SER A 334 7.10 9.57 -10.98
N GLN A 335 8.08 8.80 -10.56
CA GLN A 335 8.96 8.09 -11.49
C GLN A 335 8.40 6.70 -11.83
N LEU A 336 7.89 6.54 -13.06
CA LEU A 336 7.29 5.30 -13.54
C LEU A 336 8.01 4.79 -14.79
N VAL A 337 8.25 3.48 -14.86
CA VAL A 337 8.89 2.84 -16.03
C VAL A 337 8.11 1.59 -16.41
N ARG A 338 7.65 1.49 -17.67
CA ARG A 338 6.87 0.31 -18.15
C ARG A 338 5.71 -0.01 -17.20
N THR A 339 4.92 1.00 -16.85
CA THR A 339 3.87 0.90 -15.84
C THR A 339 2.54 1.36 -16.40
N ASP A 340 1.48 0.60 -16.14
CA ASP A 340 0.11 0.99 -16.47
C ASP A 340 -0.58 1.53 -15.21
N VAL A 341 -1.27 2.68 -15.34
CA VAL A 341 -2.04 3.30 -14.25
C VAL A 341 -3.44 3.61 -14.74
N ARG A 342 -4.42 2.87 -14.22
CA ARG A 342 -5.85 3.07 -14.47
C ARG A 342 -6.52 3.72 -13.27
N THR A 343 -7.23 4.81 -13.50
CA THR A 343 -8.01 5.47 -12.45
C THR A 343 -9.50 5.53 -12.79
N LYS A 344 -10.34 5.37 -11.77
CA LYS A 344 -11.75 5.75 -11.79
C LYS A 344 -12.03 6.71 -10.65
N ALA A 345 -12.55 7.89 -10.96
CA ALA A 345 -12.69 8.97 -10.01
C ALA A 345 -14.16 9.36 -9.82
N TYR A 346 -14.58 9.49 -8.56
CA TYR A 346 -15.93 9.90 -8.20
C TYR A 346 -15.92 10.88 -7.03
N TYR A 347 -16.77 11.91 -7.08
CA TYR A 347 -17.12 12.77 -5.95
C TYR A 347 -15.91 13.30 -5.17
N SER A 348 -15.03 14.03 -5.84
CA SER A 348 -13.98 14.74 -5.09
C SER A 348 -14.59 15.77 -4.13
N VAL A 349 -13.81 16.19 -3.13
CA VAL A 349 -14.28 17.12 -2.10
C VAL A 349 -14.69 18.45 -2.76
N PRO A 350 -15.91 18.98 -2.50
CA PRO A 350 -16.33 20.25 -3.08
C PRO A 350 -15.38 21.40 -2.77
N GLY A 351 -15.07 22.22 -3.78
CA GLY A 351 -14.14 23.35 -3.66
C GLY A 351 -12.66 22.97 -3.55
N SER A 352 -12.31 21.69 -3.63
CA SER A 352 -10.91 21.25 -3.71
C SER A 352 -10.35 21.41 -5.11
N THR A 353 -9.01 21.50 -5.22
CA THR A 353 -8.29 21.42 -6.50
C THR A 353 -7.90 19.96 -6.76
N ALA A 354 -8.86 19.05 -6.77
CA ALA A 354 -8.59 17.62 -6.86
C ALA A 354 -8.45 17.13 -8.31
N PHE A 355 -7.67 16.06 -8.51
CA PHE A 355 -7.36 15.47 -9.81
C PHE A 355 -7.48 13.94 -9.79
N PRO A 356 -8.11 13.28 -10.75
CA PRO A 356 -8.03 11.82 -10.88
C PRO A 356 -6.57 11.34 -10.96
N VAL A 357 -5.75 11.97 -11.80
CA VAL A 357 -4.30 11.73 -11.84
C VAL A 357 -3.54 13.03 -11.66
N GLN A 358 -2.56 13.02 -10.74
CA GLN A 358 -1.59 14.09 -10.56
C GLN A 358 -0.16 13.53 -10.70
N ALA A 359 0.48 13.84 -11.81
CA ALA A 359 1.92 13.63 -11.97
C ALA A 359 2.69 14.71 -11.19
N HIS A 360 3.63 14.30 -10.36
CA HIS A 360 4.36 15.13 -9.41
C HIS A 360 5.80 14.63 -9.26
N SER A 361 6.78 15.51 -9.13
CA SER A 361 8.20 15.11 -9.05
C SER A 361 8.59 14.50 -7.71
N GLY A 362 7.70 14.48 -6.72
CA GLY A 362 8.02 14.07 -5.34
C GLY A 362 9.09 14.96 -4.70
N ASN A 363 9.23 16.21 -5.17
CA ASN A 363 10.32 17.14 -4.84
C ASN A 363 11.71 16.66 -5.27
N ARG A 364 11.76 15.74 -6.24
CA ARG A 364 13.00 15.28 -6.85
C ARG A 364 13.25 16.02 -8.16
N SER A 365 14.52 16.26 -8.49
CA SER A 365 14.91 16.87 -9.76
C SER A 365 14.98 15.82 -10.88
N ASN A 366 14.74 16.23 -12.13
CA ASN A 366 14.95 15.41 -13.33
C ASN A 366 14.14 14.10 -13.38
N ILE A 367 12.94 14.11 -12.81
CA ILE A 367 12.05 12.95 -12.87
C ILE A 367 11.46 12.79 -14.26
N SER A 368 11.57 11.57 -14.78
CA SER A 368 10.97 11.19 -16.05
C SER A 368 10.14 9.91 -15.92
N GLN A 369 9.06 9.84 -16.70
CA GLN A 369 8.24 8.65 -16.85
C GLN A 369 8.43 8.08 -18.25
N VAL A 370 8.65 6.77 -18.37
CA VAL A 370 9.01 6.11 -19.64
C VAL A 370 8.14 4.88 -19.85
N ASN A 371 7.63 4.69 -21.07
CA ASN A 371 6.73 3.59 -21.43
C ASN A 371 5.58 3.43 -20.42
N THR A 372 5.03 4.54 -19.95
CA THR A 372 3.96 4.55 -18.94
C THR A 372 2.64 4.87 -19.60
N HIS A 373 1.60 4.09 -19.35
CA HIS A 373 0.29 4.38 -19.91
C HIS A 373 -0.73 4.71 -18.83
N TYR A 374 -1.51 5.75 -19.10
CA TYR A 374 -2.59 6.19 -18.23
C TYR A 374 -3.94 5.92 -18.87
N ILE A 375 -4.88 5.35 -18.11
CA ILE A 375 -6.30 5.27 -18.47
C ILE A 375 -7.09 5.99 -17.37
N VAL A 376 -7.83 7.04 -17.71
CA VAL A 376 -8.50 7.89 -16.72
C VAL A 376 -9.99 7.94 -17.01
N GLU A 377 -10.79 7.26 -16.18
CA GLU A 377 -12.26 7.30 -16.21
C GLU A 377 -12.74 8.32 -15.17
N ALA A 378 -13.02 9.54 -15.61
CA ALA A 378 -13.35 10.65 -14.71
C ALA A 378 -14.25 11.68 -15.38
N PRO A 379 -15.52 11.35 -15.69
CA PRO A 379 -16.49 12.34 -16.15
C PRO A 379 -16.55 13.52 -15.16
N TYR A 380 -16.69 14.74 -15.67
CA TYR A 380 -16.72 15.92 -14.84
C TYR A 380 -17.92 15.89 -13.90
N ASP A 381 -17.65 16.00 -12.60
CA ASP A 381 -18.63 15.94 -11.52
C ASP A 381 -18.86 17.30 -10.83
N GLY A 382 -18.28 18.37 -11.37
CA GLY A 382 -18.34 19.71 -10.78
C GLY A 382 -17.20 20.01 -9.78
N ASN A 383 -16.50 19.00 -9.28
CA ASN A 383 -15.54 19.14 -8.19
C ASN A 383 -14.08 18.91 -8.62
N ASN A 384 -13.84 18.03 -9.60
CA ASN A 384 -12.49 17.86 -10.13
C ASN A 384 -12.03 19.09 -10.90
N ALA A 385 -10.85 19.60 -10.58
CA ALA A 385 -10.31 20.75 -11.29
C ALA A 385 -9.87 20.37 -12.71
N ARG A 386 -9.29 19.17 -12.88
CA ARG A 386 -8.84 18.60 -14.16
C ARG A 386 -8.91 17.07 -14.12
N ALA A 387 -8.98 16.41 -15.27
CA ALA A 387 -8.91 14.95 -15.35
C ALA A 387 -7.46 14.43 -15.16
N PHE A 388 -6.48 15.18 -15.65
CA PHE A 388 -5.07 14.85 -15.53
C PHE A 388 -4.25 16.11 -15.29
N ARG A 389 -3.35 16.08 -14.31
CA ARG A 389 -2.44 17.18 -14.00
C ARG A 389 -0.97 16.75 -14.05
N ASN A 390 -0.13 17.55 -14.70
CA ASN A 390 1.31 17.57 -14.45
C ASN A 390 1.63 18.82 -13.60
N GLU A 391 2.06 18.63 -12.36
CA GLU A 391 2.18 19.72 -11.39
C GLU A 391 3.18 20.80 -11.88
N PRO A 392 2.76 22.05 -12.14
CA PRO A 392 3.63 23.06 -12.77
C PRO A 392 4.94 23.35 -12.03
N ASN A 393 4.91 23.35 -10.69
CA ASN A 393 6.08 23.63 -9.85
C ASN A 393 6.81 22.37 -9.38
N ALA A 394 6.34 21.20 -9.80
CA ALA A 394 6.90 19.89 -9.46
C ALA A 394 6.70 18.94 -10.65
N ALA A 395 6.99 19.44 -11.85
CA ALA A 395 6.63 18.77 -13.08
C ALA A 395 7.51 17.54 -13.30
N VAL A 396 6.91 16.49 -13.87
CA VAL A 396 7.65 15.36 -14.43
C VAL A 396 7.82 15.54 -15.93
N THR A 397 8.88 14.95 -16.48
CA THR A 397 9.05 14.82 -17.93
C THR A 397 8.41 13.51 -18.41
N PHE A 398 7.69 13.55 -19.54
CA PHE A 398 7.16 12.35 -20.18
C PHE A 398 8.10 11.93 -21.30
N GLY A 399 8.81 10.82 -21.10
CA GLY A 399 9.72 10.21 -22.07
C GLY A 399 9.01 9.33 -23.10
N ALA A 400 9.81 8.60 -23.89
CA ALA A 400 9.32 7.75 -24.97
C ALA A 400 8.30 6.71 -24.47
N GLY A 401 7.27 6.48 -25.28
CA GLY A 401 6.21 5.50 -25.01
C GLY A 401 5.24 5.89 -23.89
N THR A 402 5.36 7.07 -23.30
CA THR A 402 4.44 7.53 -22.26
C THR A 402 3.23 8.23 -22.89
N GLU A 403 2.01 7.79 -22.57
CA GLU A 403 0.77 8.34 -23.14
C GLU A 403 -0.43 8.25 -22.18
N VAL A 404 -1.44 9.07 -22.43
CA VAL A 404 -2.80 8.88 -21.90
C VAL A 404 -3.67 8.27 -22.99
N ARG A 405 -4.28 7.13 -22.71
CA ARG A 405 -5.08 6.37 -23.68
C ARG A 405 -6.44 5.96 -23.10
N GLY A 406 -7.48 6.07 -23.92
CA GLY A 406 -8.84 5.72 -23.51
C GLY A 406 -9.38 6.61 -22.39
N GLY A 407 -10.46 6.15 -21.75
CA GLY A 407 -11.11 6.85 -20.65
C GLY A 407 -12.26 7.77 -21.09
N ASP A 408 -12.90 8.39 -20.10
CA ASP A 408 -14.04 9.26 -20.28
C ASP A 408 -13.87 10.56 -19.49
N TRP A 409 -13.66 11.65 -20.23
CA TRP A 409 -13.47 13.01 -19.74
C TRP A 409 -14.62 13.91 -20.22
N THR A 410 -15.83 13.34 -20.37
CA THR A 410 -17.01 14.11 -20.75
C THR A 410 -17.36 15.14 -19.69
N GLY A 411 -17.78 16.34 -20.12
CA GLY A 411 -18.34 17.38 -19.24
C GLY A 411 -17.35 18.43 -18.73
N TYR A 412 -16.04 18.29 -18.96
CA TYR A 412 -15.10 19.37 -18.62
C TYR A 412 -15.32 20.58 -19.54
N ALA A 413 -15.24 21.78 -18.96
CA ALA A 413 -15.62 23.03 -19.64
C ALA A 413 -14.78 23.37 -20.88
N SER A 414 -13.49 23.03 -20.90
CA SER A 414 -12.60 23.24 -22.05
C SER A 414 -11.27 22.48 -21.88
N PRO A 415 -10.51 22.23 -22.97
CA PRO A 415 -9.26 21.48 -22.91
C PRO A 415 -8.20 21.95 -21.88
N PRO A 416 -7.97 23.26 -21.63
CA PRO A 416 -7.08 23.72 -20.54
C PRO A 416 -7.51 23.32 -19.13
N VAL A 417 -8.81 23.08 -18.97
CA VAL A 417 -9.41 22.63 -17.71
C VAL A 417 -9.40 21.10 -17.66
N THR A 418 -9.26 20.41 -18.79
CA THR A 418 -9.20 18.93 -18.80
C THR A 418 -7.80 18.40 -18.53
N ILE A 419 -6.76 18.99 -19.14
CA ILE A 419 -5.36 18.54 -19.04
C ILE A 419 -4.36 19.70 -19.19
N ASP A 420 -3.29 19.69 -18.39
CA ASP A 420 -2.18 20.66 -18.44
C ASP A 420 -0.81 20.03 -18.75
N ALA A 421 -0.81 18.85 -19.36
CA ALA A 421 0.37 18.08 -19.75
C ALA A 421 0.50 17.94 -21.27
N ALA A 422 1.69 18.26 -21.81
CA ALA A 422 2.07 17.94 -23.19
C ALA A 422 2.51 16.46 -23.33
N ILE A 423 1.62 15.56 -22.92
CA ILE A 423 1.75 14.10 -23.04
C ILE A 423 0.92 13.63 -24.26
N PRO A 424 1.39 12.65 -25.05
CA PRO A 424 0.59 12.04 -26.12
C PRO A 424 -0.75 11.52 -25.63
N LYS A 425 -1.80 11.71 -26.43
CA LYS A 425 -3.20 11.37 -26.10
C LYS A 425 -3.82 10.49 -27.19
N ARG A 426 -4.62 9.49 -26.80
CA ARG A 426 -5.32 8.60 -27.75
C ARG A 426 -6.70 8.18 -27.26
N HIS A 427 -7.70 8.27 -28.13
CA HIS A 427 -9.06 7.71 -27.90
C HIS A 427 -9.72 8.15 -26.58
N ILE A 428 -9.53 9.40 -26.15
CA ILE A 428 -10.12 9.93 -24.90
C ILE A 428 -11.47 10.57 -25.20
N THR A 429 -12.54 9.99 -24.66
CA THR A 429 -13.91 10.52 -24.83
C THR A 429 -14.03 11.88 -24.17
N GLY A 430 -14.64 12.86 -24.85
CA GLY A 430 -14.84 14.21 -24.31
C GLY A 430 -13.65 15.17 -24.48
N LEU A 431 -12.48 14.70 -24.92
CA LEU A 431 -11.33 15.57 -25.20
C LEU A 431 -10.89 15.56 -26.66
N MET A 432 -10.86 14.38 -27.29
CA MET A 432 -10.21 14.20 -28.60
C MET A 432 -11.16 14.46 -29.78
N GLN A 433 -12.28 15.15 -29.55
CA GLN A 433 -13.30 15.43 -30.56
C GLN A 433 -13.89 16.83 -30.40
N GLY A 434 -14.21 17.48 -31.52
CA GLY A 434 -14.92 18.76 -31.53
C GLY A 434 -15.09 19.35 -32.92
N PRO A 435 -15.72 20.53 -33.05
CA PRO A 435 -16.11 21.08 -34.36
C PRO A 435 -14.96 21.66 -35.20
N GLN A 436 -13.81 21.94 -34.59
CA GLN A 436 -12.66 22.57 -35.25
C GLN A 436 -11.38 22.32 -34.46
N ASN A 437 -10.24 22.75 -35.01
CA ASN A 437 -8.94 22.75 -34.32
C ASN A 437 -9.08 23.26 -32.86
N PRO A 438 -8.48 22.55 -31.88
CA PRO A 438 -8.46 23.03 -30.51
C PRO A 438 -7.83 24.42 -30.45
N GLY A 439 -8.59 25.40 -29.94
CA GLY A 439 -8.08 26.77 -29.73
C GLY A 439 -7.32 26.96 -28.42
N LEU A 440 -7.35 25.95 -27.54
CA LEU A 440 -6.75 25.99 -26.20
C LEU A 440 -6.28 24.58 -25.78
N GLY A 441 -5.47 24.52 -24.72
CA GLY A 441 -5.02 23.28 -24.08
C GLY A 441 -3.57 22.92 -24.36
N MET A 442 -3.07 21.89 -23.67
CA MET A 442 -1.70 21.37 -23.82
C MET A 442 -1.71 20.09 -24.66
N TRP A 443 -1.01 20.11 -25.79
CA TRP A 443 -1.01 19.03 -26.79
C TRP A 443 0.41 18.56 -27.10
N ALA A 444 0.56 17.29 -27.43
CA ALA A 444 1.83 16.72 -27.88
C ALA A 444 1.84 16.62 -29.41
N ALA A 445 3.00 16.83 -30.03
CA ALA A 445 3.16 16.60 -31.46
C ALA A 445 2.73 15.17 -31.84
N GLY A 446 1.95 15.05 -32.91
CA GLY A 446 1.37 13.79 -33.38
C GLY A 446 -0.01 13.45 -32.79
N ASP A 447 -0.50 14.19 -31.78
CA ASP A 447 -1.88 14.03 -31.29
C ASP A 447 -2.90 14.22 -32.44
N ARG A 448 -3.94 13.38 -32.47
CA ARG A 448 -5.01 13.40 -33.48
C ARG A 448 -6.32 13.83 -32.84
N PHE A 449 -6.89 14.93 -33.32
CA PHE A 449 -8.17 15.45 -32.87
C PHE A 449 -9.24 15.21 -33.93
N GLU A 450 -10.30 14.49 -33.59
CA GLU A 450 -11.40 14.19 -34.51
C GLU A 450 -12.30 15.41 -34.70
N CYS A 451 -12.54 15.78 -35.96
CA CYS A 451 -13.45 16.87 -36.29
C CYS A 451 -14.86 16.32 -36.49
N VAL A 452 -15.79 16.71 -35.63
CA VAL A 452 -17.19 16.24 -35.61
C VAL A 452 -18.17 17.38 -35.94
N PRO A 453 -19.40 17.09 -36.39
CA PRO A 453 -20.41 18.11 -36.71
C PRO A 453 -20.64 19.14 -35.57
N PRO A 454 -21.06 20.39 -35.89
CA PRO A 454 -21.63 20.86 -37.16
C PRO A 454 -20.66 21.52 -38.15
N GLN A 455 -19.40 21.77 -37.81
CA GLN A 455 -18.47 22.50 -38.69
C GLN A 455 -17.54 21.57 -39.47
N TYR A 456 -18.10 20.82 -40.42
CA TYR A 456 -17.30 20.38 -41.55
C TYR A 456 -16.92 21.60 -42.37
N SER A 457 -15.67 22.06 -42.27
CA SER A 457 -15.12 23.03 -43.21
C SER A 457 -15.04 22.37 -44.59
N GLN A 458 -16.13 22.45 -45.36
CA GLN A 458 -16.18 22.03 -46.76
C GLN A 458 -15.53 23.10 -47.62
N THR A 459 -14.26 22.90 -47.97
CA THR A 459 -13.67 23.64 -49.08
C THR A 459 -13.35 22.62 -50.16
N THR A 460 -14.00 22.73 -51.32
CA THR A 460 -13.66 21.96 -52.53
C THR A 460 -13.93 20.43 -52.43
N GLY A 461 -15.09 20.02 -51.89
CA GLY A 461 -15.51 18.60 -51.88
C GLY A 461 -14.74 17.69 -50.91
N LYS A 462 -13.94 18.29 -50.02
CA LYS A 462 -13.20 17.59 -48.97
C LYS A 462 -13.87 17.83 -47.62
N VAL A 463 -13.90 16.80 -46.78
CA VAL A 463 -14.43 16.87 -45.42
C VAL A 463 -13.28 16.83 -44.43
N LEU A 464 -13.20 17.85 -43.57
CA LEU A 464 -12.27 17.86 -42.45
C LEU A 464 -12.68 16.73 -41.49
N SER A 465 -11.83 15.70 -41.38
CA SER A 465 -12.10 14.53 -40.53
C SER A 465 -11.21 14.51 -39.29
N THR A 466 -9.98 15.02 -39.40
CA THR A 466 -9.03 14.99 -38.29
C THR A 466 -8.10 16.19 -38.36
N CYS A 467 -7.62 16.64 -37.21
CA CYS A 467 -6.55 17.61 -37.10
C CYS A 467 -5.36 16.96 -36.40
N ILE A 468 -4.17 17.12 -36.97
CA ILE A 468 -2.95 16.53 -36.44
C ILE A 468 -2.09 17.63 -35.83
N ARG A 469 -1.63 17.40 -34.61
CA ARG A 469 -0.76 18.33 -33.90
C ARG A 469 0.66 18.30 -34.46
N LEU A 470 1.23 19.46 -34.78
CA LEU A 470 2.58 19.61 -35.35
C LEU A 470 3.66 19.86 -34.29
N THR A 471 3.34 20.63 -33.25
CA THR A 471 4.28 21.05 -32.19
C THR A 471 3.79 20.60 -30.81
N SER A 472 4.67 20.37 -29.83
CA SER A 472 4.23 20.15 -28.44
C SER A 472 4.11 21.47 -27.69
N GLY A 473 3.04 21.69 -26.93
CA GLY A 473 2.89 22.86 -26.07
C GLY A 473 1.47 23.42 -26.00
N GLY A 474 1.37 24.66 -25.48
CA GLY A 474 0.10 25.38 -25.27
C GLY A 474 -0.30 26.35 -26.39
N GLY A 475 0.57 26.58 -27.39
CA GLY A 475 0.19 27.30 -28.60
C GLY A 475 -0.88 26.52 -29.36
N ASN A 476 -1.85 27.16 -30.00
CA ASN A 476 -2.97 26.47 -30.65
C ASN A 476 -3.39 27.18 -31.95
N THR A 477 -2.41 27.64 -32.71
CA THR A 477 -2.62 28.42 -33.93
C THR A 477 -2.82 27.49 -35.14
N PRO A 478 -3.98 27.55 -35.83
CA PRO A 478 -4.20 26.78 -37.05
C PRO A 478 -3.11 27.04 -38.11
N GLY A 479 -2.62 25.98 -38.78
CA GLY A 479 -1.57 26.07 -39.80
C GLY A 479 -0.14 26.22 -39.27
N VAL A 480 0.02 26.51 -37.97
CA VAL A 480 1.33 26.55 -37.29
C VAL A 480 1.47 25.36 -36.35
N ASP A 481 0.49 25.20 -35.45
CA ASP A 481 0.48 24.16 -34.43
C ASP A 481 -0.36 22.94 -34.85
N TRP A 482 -1.28 23.14 -35.79
CA TRP A 482 -2.24 22.12 -36.25
C TRP A 482 -2.26 22.08 -37.77
N VAL A 483 -2.28 20.85 -38.33
CA VAL A 483 -2.57 20.61 -39.74
C VAL A 483 -3.90 19.88 -39.88
N ASN A 484 -4.73 20.37 -40.80
CA ASN A 484 -6.00 19.75 -41.14
C ASN A 484 -5.75 18.54 -42.05
N ASP A 485 -6.30 17.39 -41.66
CA ASP A 485 -6.37 16.17 -42.47
C ASP A 485 -7.78 16.04 -43.04
N TYR A 486 -7.86 15.94 -44.36
CA TYR A 486 -9.12 15.97 -45.09
C TYR A 486 -9.41 14.62 -45.70
N GLY A 487 -10.57 14.04 -45.34
CA GLY A 487 -11.14 12.90 -46.05
C GLY A 487 -11.75 13.32 -47.39
N THR A 488 -11.70 12.42 -48.38
CA THR A 488 -12.51 12.50 -49.59
C THR A 488 -13.86 11.81 -49.35
N ASN A 489 -14.96 12.50 -49.60
CA ASN A 489 -16.27 11.85 -49.64
C ASN A 489 -16.27 10.83 -50.79
N SER A 490 -16.49 9.55 -50.48
CA SER A 490 -16.85 8.53 -51.47
C SER A 490 -18.31 8.68 -51.87
#